data_AF-D3PLA9-F1
#
_entry.id   AF-D3PLA9-F1
#
_cell.length_a   1.000
_cell.length_b   1.000
_cell.length_c   1.000
_cell.angle_alpha   90.00
_cell.angle_beta   90.00
_cell.angle_gamma   90.00
#
_symmetry.space_group_name_H-M   'P 1'
#
loop_
_entity.id
_entity.type
_entity.pdbx_description
1 polymer ?
#
loop_
_entity_poly.entity_id
_entity_poly.type
_entity_poly.pdbx_seq_one_letter_code
_entity_poly.pdbx_strand_id
1 'polypeptide(L)' 'MPDERFYTIAYDIPDDGRRVKVANVLKSFGERVQLSVFECWLAPGQLQQLKQLL' A
#
# COMPACT_ATOMS: atom_id res chain seq x y z
N MET A 1 3.52 -10.55 13.91
CA MET A 1 4.14 -11.87 13.66
C MET A 1 5.64 -11.66 13.39
N PRO A 2 6.56 -12.61 13.67
CA PRO A 2 7.99 -12.30 13.84
C PRO A 2 8.73 -11.71 12.62
N ASP A 3 8.15 -11.75 11.41
CA ASP A 3 8.78 -11.27 10.17
C ASP A 3 8.06 -10.09 9.49
N GLU A 4 7.08 -9.47 10.14
CA GLU A 4 6.43 -8.26 9.61
C GLU A 4 7.38 -7.06 9.69
N ARG A 5 7.49 -6.32 8.60
CA ARG A 5 8.24 -5.07 8.55
C ARG A 5 7.31 -3.90 8.31
N PHE A 6 7.64 -2.76 8.88
CA PHE A 6 6.95 -1.50 8.62
C PHE A 6 7.41 -0.90 7.30
N TYR A 7 6.45 -0.54 6.45
CA TYR A 7 6.67 0.13 5.17
C TYR A 7 5.85 1.41 5.10
N THR A 8 6.50 2.49 4.66
CA THR A 8 5.83 3.70 4.20
C THR A 8 5.74 3.66 2.69
N ILE A 9 4.53 3.72 2.14
CA ILE A 9 4.26 3.62 0.71
C ILE A 9 3.74 4.98 0.24
N ALA A 10 4.53 5.67 -0.57
CA ALA A 10 4.15 6.92 -1.21
C ALA A 10 3.94 6.70 -2.71
N TYR A 11 2.91 7.33 -3.29
CA TYR A 11 2.65 7.28 -4.73
C TYR A 11 2.35 8.67 -5.30
N ASP A 12 2.83 8.94 -6.51
CA ASP A 12 2.49 10.14 -7.28
C ASP A 12 1.81 9.71 -8.57
N ILE A 13 0.47 9.86 -8.62
CA ILE A 13 -0.37 9.37 -9.71
C ILE A 13 -1.32 10.49 -10.12
N PRO A 14 -1.16 11.05 -11.33
CA PRO A 14 -2.02 12.13 -11.83
C PRO A 14 -3.38 11.63 -12.28
N ASP A 15 -3.48 10.38 -12.75
CA ASP A 15 -4.74 9.78 -13.16
C ASP A 15 -5.60 9.44 -11.94
N ASP A 16 -6.73 10.14 -11.79
CA ASP A 16 -7.64 9.99 -10.66
C ASP A 16 -8.18 8.56 -10.54
N GLY A 17 -8.47 7.90 -11.66
CA GLY A 17 -8.97 6.52 -11.67
C GLY A 17 -7.97 5.52 -11.11
N ARG A 18 -6.72 5.57 -11.57
CA ARG A 18 -5.62 4.77 -11.06
C ARG A 18 -5.29 5.11 -9.61
N ARG A 19 -5.32 6.39 -9.23
CA ARG A 19 -5.11 6.82 -7.84
C ARG A 19 -6.13 6.21 -6.89
N VAL A 20 -7.41 6.20 -7.27
CA VAL A 20 -8.48 5.57 -6.49
C VAL A 20 -8.28 4.06 -6.40
N LYS A 21 -7.92 3.40 -7.50
CA LYS A 21 -7.62 1.95 -7.50
C LYS A 21 -6.47 1.61 -6.56
N VAL A 22 -5.35 2.32 -6.64
CA VAL A 22 -4.18 2.12 -5.77
C VAL A 22 -4.54 2.36 -4.30
N ALA A 23 -5.24 3.46 -3.99
CA ALA A 23 -5.67 3.73 -2.62
C ALA A 23 -6.61 2.65 -2.07
N ASN A 24 -7.51 2.09 -2.91
CA ASN A 24 -8.42 1.02 -2.49
C ASN A 24 -7.68 -0.30 -2.26
N VAL A 25 -6.65 -0.61 -3.06
CA VAL A 25 -5.78 -1.76 -2.82
C VAL A 25 -5.04 -1.57 -1.49
N LEU A 26 -4.37 -0.44 -1.28
CA LEU A 26 -3.54 -0.21 -0.09
C LEU A 26 -4.33 -0.24 1.23
N LYS A 27 -5.62 0.11 1.21
CA LYS A 27 -6.52 0.00 2.39
C LYS A 27 -6.67 -1.41 2.95
N SER A 28 -6.43 -2.46 2.17
CA SER A 28 -6.47 -3.84 2.70
C SER A 28 -5.13 -4.29 3.30
N PHE A 29 -4.08 -3.50 3.16
CA PHE A 29 -2.72 -3.81 3.63
C PHE A 29 -2.22 -2.87 4.74
N GLY A 30 -2.88 -1.74 4.98
CA GLY A 30 -2.52 -0.82 6.04
C GLY A 30 -3.37 0.45 6.06
N GLU A 31 -2.86 1.46 6.74
CA GLU A 31 -3.60 2.69 7.05
C GLU A 31 -3.15 3.86 6.18
N ARG A 32 -4.11 4.68 5.78
CA ARG A 32 -3.82 5.90 5.01
C ARG A 32 -3.48 7.03 5.95
N VAL A 33 -2.27 7.57 5.84
CA VAL A 33 -1.79 8.67 6.70
C VAL A 33 -1.77 10.03 5.99
N GLN A 34 -1.67 10.03 4.65
CA GLN A 34 -1.79 11.22 3.82
C GLN A 34 -2.54 10.90 2.51
N LEU A 35 -2.90 11.92 1.73
CA LEU A 35 -3.55 11.74 0.42
C LEU A 35 -2.82 10.73 -0.48
N SER A 36 -1.49 10.73 -0.47
CA SER A 36 -0.64 9.91 -1.32
C SER A 36 0.29 8.97 -0.53
N VAL A 37 0.02 8.76 0.76
CA VAL A 37 0.90 7.98 1.64
C VAL A 37 0.11 7.00 2.52
N PHE A 38 0.59 5.76 2.58
CA PHE A 38 0.10 4.68 3.43
C PHE A 38 1.22 4.12 4.31
N GLU A 39 0.84 3.60 5.46
CA GLU A 39 1.71 2.89 6.39
C GLU A 39 1.19 1.46 6.58
N CYS A 40 2.06 0.48 6.33
CA CYS A 40 1.69 -0.93 6.28
C CYS A 40 2.69 -1.78 7.07
N TRP A 41 2.17 -2.71 7.87
CA TRP A 41 2.96 -3.81 8.43
C TRP A 41 2.79 -5.01 7.51
N LEU A 42 3.87 -5.40 6.83
CA LEU A 42 3.80 -6.45 5.79
C LEU A 42 4.77 -7.58 6.10
N ALA A 43 4.24 -8.80 6.14
CA ALA A 43 5.01 -10.01 6.00
C ALA A 43 5.55 -10.14 4.56
N PRO A 44 6.62 -10.91 4.30
CA PRO A 44 7.20 -11.07 2.96
C PRO A 44 6.18 -11.50 1.89
N GLY A 45 5.23 -12.39 2.23
CA GLY A 45 4.17 -12.82 1.32
C GLY A 45 3.16 -11.72 0.98
N GLN A 46 2.79 -10.88 1.96
CA GLN A 46 1.90 -9.75 1.73
C GLN A 46 2.56 -8.69 0.85
N LEU A 47 3.86 -8.44 1.03
CA LEU A 47 4.61 -7.54 0.16
C LEU A 47 4.64 -8.04 -1.29
N GLN A 48 4.82 -9.35 -1.50
CA GLN A 48 4.79 -9.93 -2.84
C GLN A 48 3.39 -9.81 -3.47
N GLN A 49 2.34 -10.12 -2.70
CA GLN A 49 0.96 -9.97 -3.16
C GLN A 49 0.64 -8.51 -3.52
N LEU A 50 1.04 -7.56 -2.68
CA LEU A 50 0.83 -6.13 -2.94
C LEU A 50 1.49 -5.70 -4.26
N LYS A 51 2.71 -6.14 -4.53
CA LYS A 51 3.42 -5.85 -5.79
C LYS A 51 2.74 -6.40 -7.04
N GLN A 52 1.92 -7.45 -6.92
CA GLN A 52 1.16 -8.01 -8.04
C GLN A 52 -0.17 -7.27 -8.29
N LEU A 53 -0.68 -6.55 -7.29
CA LEU A 53 -1.95 -5.84 -7.35
C LEU A 53 -1.82 -4.37 -7.79
N LEU A 54 -0.61 -3.80 -7.68
CA LEU A 54 -0.30 -2.41 -8.06
C LEU A 54 0.20 -2.27 -9.50
#